data_AF-A0A412Q7Z6-F1
#
_entry.id   AF-A0A412Q7Z6-F1
#
_cell.length_a   1.000
_cell.length_b   1.000
_cell.length_c   1.000
_cell.angle_alpha   90.00
_cell.angle_beta   90.00
_cell.angle_gamma   90.00
#
_symmetry.space_group_name_H-M   'P 1'
#
loop_
_entity.id
_entity.type
_entity.pdbx_description
1 polymer ?
#
loop_
_entity_poly.entity_id
_entity_poly.type
_entity_poly.pdbx_seq_one_letter_code
_entity_poly.pdbx_strand_id
1 'polypeptide(L)'
;TTGDNFSRMFASMDDAYMQGRAADVKDVSDRLLGILSDAGESGVVADEPVIVAADDLVPSETVQLDKSKVLAFATMYGSANSHTAILARTMNIPAVIGLGEGLAKEYDGHMAAIDGFTGTIYIDPDEETMKAMTEKREEDRRQKTLLEELKGKENVTLSGQKINVYANIGNLSDVGAVLKNDAGGIGLFRSEFLYLESEDFPTEEQQFQVYKQVAENMAGKKVIIRTLDIGADKQVDYFGL
;
A
#
# COMPACT_ATOMS: atom_id res chain seq x y z
N THR A 1 -19.60 22.17 -10.12
CA THR A 1 -19.50 23.07 -8.96
C THR A 1 -18.18 23.86 -9.03
N THR A 2 -17.91 24.78 -8.09
CA THR A 2 -16.60 25.44 -8.00
C THR A 2 -15.48 24.40 -7.82
N GLY A 3 -15.71 23.34 -7.04
CA GLY A 3 -14.79 22.21 -6.89
C GLY A 3 -14.46 21.52 -8.21
N ASP A 4 -15.47 21.19 -9.02
CA ASP A 4 -15.26 20.57 -10.36
C ASP A 4 -14.46 21.46 -11.32
N ASN A 5 -14.55 22.78 -11.17
CA ASN A 5 -13.79 23.72 -12.00
C ASN A 5 -12.31 23.74 -11.61
N PHE A 6 -12.01 23.76 -10.31
CA PHE A 6 -10.63 23.65 -9.85
C PHE A 6 -10.04 22.27 -10.15
N SER A 7 -10.77 21.18 -9.89
CA SER A 7 -10.32 19.83 -10.22
C SER A 7 -9.98 19.69 -11.71
N ARG A 8 -10.83 20.19 -12.62
CA ARG A 8 -10.53 20.20 -14.07
C ARG A 8 -9.30 21.05 -14.42
N MET A 9 -9.13 22.20 -13.76
CA MET A 9 -7.96 23.06 -13.97
C MET A 9 -6.66 22.36 -13.56
N PHE A 10 -6.65 21.66 -12.42
CA PHE A 10 -5.49 20.88 -11.95
C PHE A 10 -5.22 19.67 -12.85
N ALA A 11 -6.27 18.95 -13.27
CA ALA A 11 -6.14 17.82 -14.19
C ALA A 11 -5.64 18.20 -15.59
N SER A 12 -5.84 19.46 -16.01
CA SER A 12 -5.36 19.97 -17.30
C SER A 12 -3.94 20.57 -17.27
N MET A 13 -3.27 20.57 -16.12
CA MET A 13 -1.88 21.05 -16.02
C MET A 13 -0.91 20.00 -16.57
N ASP A 14 0.23 20.42 -17.11
CA ASP A 14 1.26 19.50 -17.66
C ASP A 14 2.08 18.78 -16.56
N ASP A 15 1.94 19.23 -15.31
CA ASP A 15 2.66 18.70 -14.16
C ASP A 15 1.90 17.51 -13.53
N ALA A 16 2.54 16.33 -13.49
CA ALA A 16 1.93 15.10 -12.98
C ALA A 16 1.55 15.17 -11.49
N TYR A 17 2.28 15.96 -10.69
CA TYR A 17 1.97 16.18 -9.29
C TYR A 17 0.71 17.04 -9.13
N MET A 18 0.58 18.09 -9.93
CA MET A 18 -0.63 18.94 -9.96
C MET A 18 -1.84 18.18 -10.51
N GLN A 19 -1.65 17.32 -11.52
CA GLN A 19 -2.70 16.41 -12.00
C GLN A 19 -3.18 15.46 -10.89
N GLY A 20 -2.26 14.93 -10.08
CA GLY A 20 -2.59 14.10 -8.91
C GLY A 20 -3.45 14.83 -7.87
N ARG A 21 -3.18 16.13 -7.63
CA ARG A 21 -3.96 16.97 -6.70
C ARG A 21 -5.39 17.28 -7.18
N ALA A 22 -5.71 17.06 -8.44
CA ALA A 22 -7.06 17.27 -8.96
C ALA A 22 -8.10 16.40 -8.23
N ALA A 23 -7.72 15.18 -7.86
CA ALA A 23 -8.56 14.26 -7.10
C ALA A 23 -8.77 14.78 -5.66
N ASP A 24 -7.70 15.26 -5.00
CA ASP A 24 -7.77 15.78 -3.63
C ASP A 24 -8.68 17.02 -3.52
N VAL A 25 -8.58 17.96 -4.48
CA VAL A 25 -9.43 19.17 -4.50
C VAL A 25 -10.91 18.80 -4.66
N LYS A 26 -11.18 17.79 -5.49
CA LYS A 26 -12.53 17.29 -5.68
C LYS A 26 -13.07 16.64 -4.41
N ASP A 27 -12.28 15.76 -3.79
CA ASP A 27 -12.62 15.09 -2.54
C ASP A 27 -12.99 16.08 -1.41
N VAL A 28 -12.12 17.06 -1.14
CA VAL A 28 -12.41 18.08 -0.11
C VAL A 28 -13.68 18.86 -0.42
N SER A 29 -13.91 19.18 -1.70
CA SER A 29 -15.10 19.92 -2.13
C SER A 29 -16.38 19.11 -1.94
N ASP A 30 -16.36 17.83 -2.34
CA ASP A 30 -17.50 16.91 -2.25
C ASP A 30 -17.83 16.61 -0.77
N ARG A 31 -16.81 16.42 0.07
CA ARG A 31 -16.98 16.25 1.51
C ARG A 31 -17.57 17.48 2.19
N LEU A 32 -17.08 18.67 1.84
CA LEU A 32 -17.63 19.93 2.37
C LEU A 32 -19.11 20.08 1.99
N LEU A 33 -19.47 19.75 0.75
CA LEU A 33 -20.86 19.76 0.29
C LEU A 33 -21.71 18.72 1.02
N GLY A 34 -21.19 17.52 1.27
CA GLY A 34 -21.88 16.48 2.05
C GLY A 34 -22.21 16.94 3.47
N ILE A 35 -21.23 17.52 4.18
CA ILE A 35 -21.39 18.07 5.53
C ILE A 35 -22.42 19.21 5.53
N LEU A 36 -22.32 20.14 4.57
CA LEU A 36 -23.22 21.30 4.49
C LEU A 36 -24.65 20.94 4.06
N SER A 37 -24.82 19.82 3.36
CA SER A 37 -26.12 19.35 2.87
C SER A 37 -26.83 18.41 3.86
N ASP A 38 -26.25 18.16 5.03
CA ASP A 38 -26.75 17.22 6.05
C ASP A 38 -26.99 15.80 5.48
N ALA A 39 -26.29 15.47 4.39
CA ALA A 39 -26.41 14.19 3.68
C ALA A 39 -25.66 13.05 4.40
N GLY A 40 -25.10 13.32 5.59
CA GLY A 40 -24.20 12.44 6.32
C GLY A 40 -22.79 12.42 5.73
N GLU A 41 -21.79 12.10 6.57
CA GLU A 41 -20.50 11.64 6.04
C GLU A 41 -20.75 10.29 5.36
N SER A 42 -20.45 10.17 4.06
CA SER A 42 -20.46 8.92 3.31
C SER A 42 -19.27 8.03 3.69
N GLY A 43 -19.00 7.91 4.98
CA GLY A 43 -18.04 6.94 5.51
C GLY A 43 -18.65 5.56 5.39
N VAL A 44 -17.88 4.61 4.86
CA VAL A 44 -18.25 3.18 4.87
C VAL A 44 -18.16 2.68 6.32
N VAL A 45 -19.24 2.85 7.07
CA VAL A 45 -19.41 2.23 8.38
C VAL A 45 -19.93 0.82 8.14
N ALA A 46 -19.00 -0.13 8.04
CA ALA A 46 -19.37 -1.53 7.99
C ALA A 46 -19.66 -2.01 9.42
N ASP A 47 -20.87 -2.49 9.69
CA ASP A 47 -21.18 -3.16 10.96
C ASP A 47 -20.70 -4.62 11.00
N GLU A 48 -20.51 -5.21 9.82
CA GLU A 48 -20.09 -6.59 9.59
C GLU A 48 -18.84 -6.67 8.69
N PRO A 49 -18.18 -7.84 8.57
CA PRO A 49 -17.06 -8.01 7.66
C PRO A 49 -17.47 -7.90 6.19
N VAL A 50 -16.88 -6.96 5.44
CA VAL A 50 -17.28 -6.62 4.06
C VAL A 50 -16.10 -6.55 3.10
N ILE A 51 -16.40 -6.72 1.81
CA ILE A 51 -15.50 -6.37 0.70
C ILE A 51 -15.86 -4.96 0.25
N VAL A 52 -14.90 -4.04 0.26
CA VAL A 52 -15.13 -2.65 -0.13
C VAL A 52 -14.93 -2.52 -1.64
N ALA A 53 -16.00 -2.17 -2.35
CA ALA A 53 -16.00 -1.87 -3.78
C ALA A 53 -16.16 -0.36 -4.01
N ALA A 54 -15.30 0.25 -4.81
CA ALA A 54 -15.35 1.69 -5.12
C ALA A 54 -14.84 2.00 -6.53
N ASP A 55 -15.17 3.19 -7.05
CA ASP A 55 -14.59 3.65 -8.31
C ASP A 55 -13.08 3.88 -8.14
N ASP A 56 -12.71 4.59 -7.08
CA ASP A 56 -11.38 4.75 -6.51
C ASP A 56 -11.56 5.01 -5.01
N LEU A 57 -10.51 4.82 -4.19
CA LEU A 57 -10.54 5.13 -2.76
C LEU A 57 -9.56 6.25 -2.45
N VAL A 58 -10.10 7.40 -2.06
CA VAL A 58 -9.28 8.56 -1.67
C VAL A 58 -8.77 8.40 -0.23
N PRO A 59 -7.63 9.05 0.13
CA PRO A 59 -7.04 8.90 1.46
C PRO A 59 -8.01 9.20 2.61
N SER A 60 -8.90 10.18 2.44
CA SER A 60 -9.87 10.60 3.46
C SER A 60 -10.87 9.48 3.82
N GLU A 61 -11.39 8.76 2.82
CA GLU A 61 -12.30 7.63 2.99
C GLU A 61 -11.61 6.45 3.68
N THR A 62 -10.35 6.19 3.33
CA THR A 62 -9.61 5.06 3.91
C THR A 62 -9.31 5.20 5.39
N VAL A 63 -9.20 6.44 5.88
CA VAL A 63 -8.98 6.73 7.31
C VAL A 63 -10.22 6.42 8.14
N GLN A 64 -11.41 6.53 7.55
CA GLN A 64 -12.69 6.30 8.23
C GLN A 64 -13.08 4.82 8.30
N LEU A 65 -12.43 3.95 7.52
CA LEU A 65 -12.73 2.52 7.47
C LEU A 65 -12.35 1.80 8.77
N ASP A 66 -13.27 0.98 9.28
CA ASP A 66 -12.94 0.00 10.32
C ASP A 66 -12.13 -1.14 9.71
N LYS A 67 -10.83 -1.04 9.90
CA LYS A 67 -9.80 -1.98 9.42
C LYS A 67 -10.03 -3.42 9.87
N SER A 68 -10.74 -3.64 10.97
CA SER A 68 -11.01 -5.00 11.47
C SER A 68 -12.12 -5.72 10.69
N LYS A 69 -12.91 -4.97 9.92
CA LYS A 69 -14.07 -5.46 9.19
C LYS A 69 -13.86 -5.48 7.67
N VAL A 70 -12.86 -4.77 7.15
CA VAL A 70 -12.55 -4.86 5.72
C VAL A 70 -11.85 -6.19 5.42
N LEU A 71 -12.48 -7.02 4.59
CA LEU A 71 -11.96 -8.32 4.15
C LEU A 71 -11.09 -8.21 2.90
N ALA A 72 -11.46 -7.33 1.98
CA ALA A 72 -10.74 -7.08 0.73
C ALA A 72 -11.17 -5.74 0.10
N PHE A 73 -10.38 -5.27 -0.86
CA PHE A 73 -10.69 -4.11 -1.69
C PHE A 73 -10.87 -4.48 -3.16
N ALA A 74 -11.84 -3.84 -3.82
CA ALA A 74 -12.07 -3.90 -5.25
C ALA A 74 -12.22 -2.47 -5.79
N THR A 75 -11.39 -2.05 -6.75
CA THR A 75 -11.56 -0.73 -7.37
C THR A 75 -11.68 -0.78 -8.88
N MET A 76 -12.57 0.06 -9.42
CA MET A 76 -12.79 0.22 -10.86
C MET A 76 -11.55 0.80 -11.54
N TYR A 77 -11.00 1.86 -10.96
CA TYR A 77 -9.83 2.58 -11.44
C TYR A 77 -8.66 2.44 -10.46
N GLY A 78 -7.50 2.97 -10.87
CA GLY A 78 -6.28 2.93 -10.09
C GLY A 78 -5.23 2.00 -10.69
N SER A 79 -4.09 1.90 -10.00
CA SER A 79 -2.96 1.07 -10.43
C SER A 79 -2.35 0.36 -9.22
N ALA A 80 -1.42 -0.56 -9.46
CA ALA A 80 -0.68 -1.25 -8.40
C ALA A 80 0.13 -0.32 -7.46
N ASN A 81 0.23 0.98 -7.81
CA ASN A 81 0.89 2.02 -7.04
C ASN A 81 -0.10 3.08 -6.50
N SER A 82 -1.41 2.88 -6.64
CA SER A 82 -2.40 3.81 -6.07
C SER A 82 -2.39 3.79 -4.54
N HIS A 83 -2.95 4.83 -3.93
CA HIS A 83 -3.11 4.93 -2.48
C HIS A 83 -3.82 3.69 -1.90
N THR A 84 -4.87 3.20 -2.57
CA THR A 84 -5.59 1.98 -2.20
C THR A 84 -4.69 0.75 -2.23
N ALA A 85 -3.86 0.59 -3.27
CA ALA A 85 -2.95 -0.54 -3.41
C ALA A 85 -1.92 -0.58 -2.28
N ILE A 86 -1.34 0.59 -1.97
CA ILE A 86 -0.34 0.76 -0.92
C ILE A 86 -0.97 0.48 0.44
N LEU A 87 -2.16 1.00 0.70
CA LEU A 87 -2.90 0.78 1.93
C LEU A 87 -3.21 -0.70 2.14
N ALA A 88 -3.78 -1.37 1.13
CA ALA A 88 -4.13 -2.78 1.21
C ALA A 88 -2.92 -3.65 1.53
N ARG A 89 -1.77 -3.40 0.88
CA ARG A 89 -0.49 -4.08 1.20
C ARG A 89 -0.06 -3.84 2.64
N THR A 90 -0.12 -2.59 3.10
CA THR A 90 0.25 -2.21 4.47
C THR A 90 -0.65 -2.89 5.50
N MET A 91 -1.92 -3.05 5.18
CA MET A 91 -2.91 -3.74 6.03
C MET A 91 -2.88 -5.26 5.86
N ASN A 92 -2.09 -5.78 4.91
CA ASN A 92 -2.06 -7.19 4.52
C ASN A 92 -3.47 -7.73 4.17
N ILE A 93 -4.23 -6.92 3.43
CA ILE A 93 -5.57 -7.22 2.93
C ILE A 93 -5.50 -7.44 1.42
N PRO A 94 -6.16 -8.48 0.86
CA PRO A 94 -6.27 -8.67 -0.58
C PRO A 94 -6.92 -7.47 -1.28
N ALA A 95 -6.35 -7.04 -2.41
CA ALA A 95 -6.93 -5.98 -3.22
C ALA A 95 -6.81 -6.29 -4.71
N VAL A 96 -7.89 -6.02 -5.46
CA VAL A 96 -7.91 -6.07 -6.92
C VAL A 96 -8.30 -4.68 -7.43
N ILE A 97 -7.47 -4.14 -8.31
CA ILE A 97 -7.49 -2.74 -8.72
C ILE A 97 -7.52 -2.68 -10.23
N GLY A 98 -8.28 -1.74 -10.79
CA GLY A 98 -8.36 -1.55 -12.23
C GLY A 98 -9.30 -2.56 -12.90
N LEU A 99 -10.40 -2.91 -12.25
CA LEU A 99 -11.42 -3.83 -12.77
C LEU A 99 -12.21 -3.24 -13.95
N GLY A 100 -12.16 -1.92 -14.12
CA GLY A 100 -12.96 -1.20 -15.10
C GLY A 100 -14.46 -1.31 -14.82
N GLU A 101 -15.28 -0.96 -15.81
CA GLU A 101 -16.74 -0.86 -15.69
C GLU A 101 -17.44 -2.17 -15.28
N GLY A 102 -16.70 -3.29 -15.18
CA GLY A 102 -17.19 -4.55 -14.64
C GLY A 102 -17.47 -4.53 -13.13
N LEU A 103 -17.06 -3.50 -12.38
CA LEU A 103 -17.43 -3.33 -10.97
C LEU A 103 -18.66 -2.43 -10.85
N ALA A 104 -19.86 -3.02 -10.95
CA ALA A 104 -21.11 -2.29 -10.98
C ALA A 104 -21.78 -2.17 -9.60
N LYS A 105 -22.55 -1.08 -9.39
CA LYS A 105 -23.31 -0.83 -8.14
C LYS A 105 -24.38 -1.90 -7.86
N GLU A 106 -24.81 -2.63 -8.88
CA GLU A 106 -25.78 -3.71 -8.74
C GLU A 106 -25.26 -4.90 -7.92
N TYR A 107 -23.94 -5.00 -7.70
CA TYR A 107 -23.34 -6.04 -6.86
C TYR A 107 -23.29 -5.67 -5.38
N ASP A 108 -23.75 -4.48 -4.99
CA ASP A 108 -23.82 -4.08 -3.59
C ASP A 108 -24.75 -5.02 -2.80
N GLY A 109 -24.26 -5.51 -1.65
CA GLY A 109 -24.96 -6.50 -0.83
C GLY A 109 -24.91 -7.96 -1.32
N HIS A 110 -24.27 -8.23 -2.46
CA HIS A 110 -24.09 -9.60 -2.96
C HIS A 110 -22.93 -10.31 -2.27
N MET A 111 -22.97 -11.66 -2.27
CA MET A 111 -21.85 -12.45 -1.79
C MET A 111 -20.72 -12.34 -2.80
N ALA A 112 -19.50 -12.07 -2.35
CA ALA A 112 -18.35 -12.01 -3.23
C ALA A 112 -17.14 -12.74 -2.66
N ALA A 113 -16.34 -13.30 -3.56
CA ALA A 113 -15.02 -13.85 -3.25
C ALA A 113 -13.97 -13.15 -4.12
N ILE A 114 -12.86 -12.73 -3.49
CA ILE A 114 -11.73 -12.09 -4.16
C ILE A 114 -10.52 -13.01 -4.13
N ASP A 115 -9.96 -13.27 -5.31
CA ASP A 115 -8.67 -13.93 -5.48
C ASP A 115 -7.60 -12.89 -5.82
N GLY A 116 -6.91 -12.41 -4.79
CA GLY A 116 -5.83 -11.43 -4.94
C GLY A 116 -4.59 -11.96 -5.67
N PHE A 117 -4.46 -13.28 -5.87
CA PHE A 117 -3.33 -13.85 -6.61
C PHE A 117 -3.57 -13.80 -8.13
N THR A 118 -4.81 -14.01 -8.56
CA THR A 118 -5.18 -13.98 -9.99
C THR A 118 -5.78 -12.64 -10.42
N GLY A 119 -6.15 -11.79 -9.46
CA GLY A 119 -6.83 -10.53 -9.73
C GLY A 119 -8.29 -10.74 -10.14
N THR A 120 -8.95 -11.79 -9.63
CA THR A 120 -10.31 -12.17 -10.04
C THR A 120 -11.31 -11.93 -8.92
N ILE A 121 -12.50 -11.44 -9.28
CA ILE A 121 -13.64 -11.29 -8.37
C ILE A 121 -14.77 -12.19 -8.85
N TYR A 122 -15.34 -12.94 -7.93
CA TYR A 122 -16.52 -13.76 -8.15
C TYR A 122 -17.69 -13.13 -7.40
N ILE A 123 -18.75 -12.77 -8.13
CA ILE A 123 -20.01 -12.28 -7.56
C ILE A 123 -21.02 -13.41 -7.58
N ASP A 124 -21.73 -13.61 -6.46
CA ASP A 124 -22.58 -14.77 -6.19
C ASP A 124 -21.94 -16.10 -6.62
N PRO A 125 -20.72 -16.40 -6.16
CA PRO A 125 -20.04 -17.65 -6.50
C PRO A 125 -20.91 -18.86 -6.12
N ASP A 126 -20.94 -19.85 -7.01
CA ASP A 126 -21.57 -21.14 -6.73
C ASP A 126 -20.84 -21.90 -5.61
N GLU A 127 -21.46 -22.98 -5.12
CA GLU A 127 -20.89 -23.76 -4.02
C GLU A 127 -19.51 -24.33 -4.35
N GLU A 128 -19.26 -24.69 -5.61
CA GLU A 128 -17.98 -25.22 -6.07
C GLU A 128 -16.89 -24.13 -6.00
N THR A 129 -17.18 -22.93 -6.52
CA THR A 129 -16.28 -21.78 -6.48
C THR A 129 -16.03 -21.32 -5.05
N MET A 130 -17.08 -21.24 -4.21
CA MET A 130 -16.94 -20.87 -2.80
C MET A 130 -16.08 -21.85 -2.03
N LYS A 131 -16.24 -23.15 -2.30
CA LYS A 131 -15.41 -24.19 -1.69
C LYS A 131 -13.95 -24.03 -2.11
N ALA A 132 -13.68 -23.88 -3.40
CA ALA A 132 -12.33 -23.69 -3.93
C ALA A 132 -11.65 -22.45 -3.35
N MET A 133 -12.37 -21.32 -3.25
CA MET A 133 -11.83 -20.08 -2.66
C MET A 133 -11.59 -20.21 -1.16
N THR A 134 -12.46 -20.93 -0.44
CA THR A 134 -12.27 -21.19 0.99
C THR A 134 -11.04 -22.07 1.22
N GLU A 135 -10.88 -23.15 0.45
CA GLU A 135 -9.69 -24.02 0.51
C GLU A 135 -8.42 -23.24 0.20
N LYS A 136 -8.43 -22.37 -0.82
CA LYS A 136 -7.30 -21.51 -1.17
C LYS A 136 -6.92 -20.56 -0.02
N ARG A 137 -7.92 -19.97 0.63
CA ARG A 137 -7.71 -19.07 1.79
C ARG A 137 -7.13 -19.81 2.99
N GLU A 138 -7.63 -21.00 3.30
CA GLU A 138 -7.10 -21.79 4.42
C GLU A 138 -5.69 -22.30 4.14
N GLU A 139 -5.38 -22.66 2.88
CA GLU A 139 -4.01 -22.99 2.48
C GLU A 139 -3.06 -21.79 2.60
N ASP A 140 -3.47 -20.59 2.15
CA ASP A 140 -2.67 -19.37 2.33
C ASP A 140 -2.39 -19.06 3.82
N ARG A 141 -3.42 -19.19 4.68
CA ARG A 141 -3.27 -19.06 6.13
C ARG A 141 -2.30 -20.09 6.69
N ARG A 142 -2.40 -21.35 6.28
CA ARG A 142 -1.50 -22.43 6.70
C ARG A 142 -0.06 -22.15 6.29
N GLN A 143 0.16 -21.73 5.05
CA GLN A 143 1.49 -21.35 4.56
C GLN A 143 2.06 -20.18 5.36
N LYS A 144 1.25 -19.15 5.64
CA LYS A 144 1.66 -18.02 6.47
C LYS A 144 2.06 -18.46 7.88
N THR A 145 1.31 -19.35 8.51
CA THR A 145 1.68 -19.93 9.81
C THR A 145 3.00 -20.71 9.74
N LEU A 146 3.20 -21.53 8.71
CA LEU A 146 4.46 -22.25 8.50
C LEU A 146 5.65 -21.30 8.29
N LEU A 147 5.46 -20.18 7.59
CA LEU A 147 6.49 -19.15 7.40
C LEU A 147 6.85 -18.47 8.73
N GLU A 148 5.87 -18.21 9.60
CA GLU A 148 6.13 -17.68 10.94
C GLU A 148 7.00 -18.62 11.78
N GLU A 149 6.85 -19.95 11.64
CA GLU A 149 7.71 -20.94 12.30
C GLU A 149 9.15 -20.95 11.78
N LEU A 150 9.46 -20.27 10.67
CA LEU A 150 10.83 -20.14 10.17
C LEU A 150 11.61 -19.03 10.87
N LYS A 151 10.95 -18.13 11.60
CA LYS A 151 11.62 -17.09 12.37
C LYS A 151 12.52 -17.72 13.43
N GLY A 152 13.76 -17.25 13.52
CA GLY A 152 14.80 -17.76 14.39
C GLY A 152 15.50 -19.02 13.89
N LYS A 153 15.09 -19.62 12.76
CA LYS A 153 15.79 -20.77 12.15
C LYS A 153 16.92 -20.31 11.24
N GLU A 154 17.93 -21.17 11.08
CA GLU A 154 19.00 -20.91 10.13
C GLU A 154 18.50 -21.06 8.68
N ASN A 155 18.96 -20.15 7.82
CA ASN A 155 18.71 -20.20 6.38
C ASN A 155 19.70 -21.16 5.70
N VAL A 156 19.33 -22.43 5.59
CA VAL A 156 20.18 -23.48 5.03
C VAL A 156 19.45 -24.24 3.92
N THR A 157 20.13 -24.44 2.80
CA THR A 157 19.62 -25.27 1.69
C THR A 157 19.57 -26.75 2.07
N LEU A 158 18.83 -27.57 1.30
CA LEU A 158 18.80 -29.03 1.49
C LEU A 158 20.18 -29.70 1.38
N SER A 159 21.13 -29.08 0.68
CA SER A 159 22.52 -29.55 0.57
C SER A 159 23.44 -29.03 1.68
N GLY A 160 22.94 -28.28 2.66
CA GLY A 160 23.70 -27.79 3.81
C GLY A 160 24.40 -26.44 3.59
N GLN A 161 24.20 -25.77 2.46
CA GLN A 161 24.77 -24.43 2.22
C GLN A 161 23.98 -23.37 2.98
N LYS A 162 24.67 -22.60 3.85
CA LYS A 162 24.10 -21.42 4.52
C LYS A 162 23.93 -20.27 3.53
N ILE A 163 22.78 -19.61 3.58
CA ILE A 163 22.44 -18.44 2.77
C ILE A 163 22.06 -17.30 3.72
N ASN A 164 22.43 -16.07 3.37
CA ASN A 164 21.95 -14.90 4.11
C ASN A 164 20.73 -14.31 3.40
N VAL A 165 19.64 -14.15 4.13
CA VAL A 165 18.44 -13.46 3.66
C VAL A 165 18.41 -12.08 4.34
N TYR A 166 18.50 -11.04 3.52
CA TYR A 166 18.52 -9.65 3.98
C TYR A 166 17.33 -8.88 3.43
N ALA A 167 16.88 -7.87 4.18
CA ALA A 167 15.82 -6.98 3.76
C ALA A 167 16.34 -5.80 2.93
N ASN A 168 15.49 -5.28 2.05
CA ASN A 168 15.70 -4.00 1.38
C ASN A 168 14.77 -2.97 2.02
N ILE A 169 15.29 -1.80 2.35
CA ILE A 169 14.54 -0.71 2.98
C ILE A 169 14.77 0.62 2.27
N GLY A 170 13.80 1.52 2.37
CA GLY A 170 13.88 2.90 1.89
C GLY A 170 13.94 3.93 3.00
N ASN A 171 13.34 3.65 4.16
CA ASN A 171 13.22 4.59 5.26
C ASN A 171 13.46 3.92 6.62
N LEU A 172 13.45 4.74 7.68
CA LEU A 172 13.63 4.26 9.06
C LEU A 172 12.44 3.41 9.55
N SER A 173 11.21 3.70 9.11
CA SER A 173 10.01 2.99 9.57
C SER A 173 9.96 1.53 9.09
N ASP A 174 10.64 1.20 7.99
CA ASP A 174 10.78 -0.17 7.49
C ASP A 174 11.51 -1.10 8.46
N VAL A 175 12.40 -0.57 9.32
CA VAL A 175 13.23 -1.39 10.23
C VAL A 175 12.39 -2.25 11.16
N GLY A 176 11.23 -1.75 11.59
CA GLY A 176 10.29 -2.53 12.40
C GLY A 176 9.83 -3.81 11.70
N ALA A 177 9.56 -3.73 10.40
CA ALA A 177 9.18 -4.90 9.59
C ALA A 177 10.37 -5.85 9.38
N VAL A 178 11.59 -5.32 9.23
CA VAL A 178 12.83 -6.12 9.11
C VAL A 178 13.02 -7.00 10.35
N LEU A 179 12.88 -6.42 11.54
CA LEU A 179 13.02 -7.13 12.81
C LEU A 179 11.86 -8.11 13.03
N LYS A 180 10.63 -7.69 12.76
CA LYS A 180 9.43 -8.54 12.88
C LYS A 180 9.49 -9.80 12.01
N ASN A 181 10.15 -9.72 10.86
CA ASN A 181 10.31 -10.84 9.92
C ASN A 181 11.64 -11.57 10.05
N ASP A 182 12.41 -11.31 11.11
CA ASP A 182 13.71 -11.93 11.39
C ASP A 182 14.70 -11.94 10.20
N ALA A 183 14.79 -10.83 9.48
CA ALA A 183 15.82 -10.71 8.46
C ALA A 183 17.23 -10.80 9.10
N GLY A 184 18.18 -11.41 8.40
CA GLY A 184 19.57 -11.53 8.87
C GLY A 184 20.33 -10.19 8.89
N GLY A 185 19.71 -9.12 8.41
CA GLY A 185 20.33 -7.81 8.18
C GLY A 185 19.59 -7.03 7.09
N ILE A 186 20.09 -5.85 6.78
CA ILE A 186 19.67 -5.00 5.66
C ILE A 186 20.72 -5.15 4.55
N GLY A 187 20.27 -5.65 3.40
CA GLY A 187 21.10 -5.91 2.22
C GLY A 187 21.16 -4.71 1.29
N LEU A 188 20.18 -3.80 1.42
CA LEU A 188 20.11 -2.55 0.69
C LEU A 188 19.27 -1.55 1.48
N PHE A 189 19.92 -0.51 2.01
CA PHE A 189 19.27 0.75 2.35
C PHE A 189 19.37 1.66 1.13
N ARG A 190 18.22 2.08 0.58
CA ARG A 190 18.12 3.03 -0.54
C ARG A 190 18.17 4.46 0.01
N SER A 191 19.32 5.13 -0.09
CA SER A 191 19.50 6.47 0.47
C SER A 191 18.76 7.57 -0.31
N GLU A 192 18.35 7.28 -1.55
CA GLU A 192 17.64 8.23 -2.42
C GLU A 192 16.35 8.77 -1.80
N PHE A 193 15.66 7.97 -0.99
CA PHE A 193 14.41 8.39 -0.36
C PHE A 193 14.61 9.55 0.61
N LEU A 194 15.79 9.68 1.24
CA LEU A 194 16.10 10.85 2.07
C LEU A 194 16.10 12.16 1.28
N TYR A 195 16.42 12.09 -0.01
CA TYR A 195 16.44 13.23 -0.91
C TYR A 195 15.05 13.46 -1.50
N LEU A 196 14.36 12.40 -1.93
CA LEU A 196 13.02 12.46 -2.49
C LEU A 196 11.96 12.96 -1.49
N GLU A 197 12.14 12.70 -0.20
CA GLU A 197 11.23 13.13 0.87
C GLU A 197 11.59 14.50 1.48
N SER A 198 12.68 15.13 1.01
CA SER A 198 13.12 16.45 1.48
C SER A 198 12.74 17.55 0.49
N GLU A 199 12.56 18.79 0.97
CA GLU A 199 12.33 19.96 0.12
C GLU A 199 13.64 20.60 -0.39
N ASP A 200 14.77 20.21 0.21
CA ASP A 200 16.13 20.66 -0.12
C ASP A 200 17.12 19.53 0.18
N PHE A 201 18.39 19.70 -0.18
CA PHE A 201 19.45 18.72 0.07
C PHE A 201 19.50 18.34 1.56
N PRO A 202 19.31 17.05 1.92
CA PRO A 202 19.40 16.61 3.30
C PRO A 202 20.82 16.84 3.80
N THR A 203 20.93 17.57 4.91
CA THR A 203 22.20 17.89 5.57
C THR A 203 22.92 16.61 6.02
N GLU A 204 24.23 16.71 6.22
CA GLU A 204 25.04 15.62 6.78
C GLU A 204 24.45 15.12 8.12
N GLU A 205 24.02 16.04 8.98
CA GLU A 205 23.45 15.69 10.29
C GLU A 205 22.13 14.92 10.14
N GLN A 206 21.25 15.32 9.22
CA GLN A 206 20.01 14.59 8.95
C GLN A 206 20.29 13.16 8.45
N GLN A 207 21.21 13.03 7.50
CA GLN A 207 21.63 11.72 6.99
C GLN A 207 22.26 10.86 8.09
N PHE A 208 23.16 11.44 8.88
CA PHE A 208 23.81 10.79 10.01
C PHE A 208 22.78 10.25 11.02
N GLN A 209 21.79 11.05 11.42
CA GLN A 209 20.77 10.62 12.38
C GLN A 209 19.98 9.42 11.86
N VAL A 210 19.58 9.40 10.59
CA VAL A 210 18.86 8.26 10.01
C VAL A 210 19.74 7.02 9.97
N TYR A 211 20.96 7.13 9.44
CA TYR A 211 21.86 5.98 9.33
C TYR A 211 22.27 5.42 10.69
N LYS A 212 22.52 6.30 11.67
CA LYS A 212 22.81 5.94 13.05
C LYS A 212 21.66 5.14 13.65
N GLN A 213 20.43 5.64 13.55
CA GLN A 213 19.26 4.97 14.12
C GLN A 213 19.02 3.59 13.48
N VAL A 214 19.19 3.47 12.16
CA VAL A 214 19.10 2.15 11.50
C VAL A 214 20.19 1.21 11.99
N ALA A 215 21.44 1.66 12.08
CA ALA A 215 22.55 0.83 12.55
C ALA A 215 22.37 0.39 14.02
N GLU A 216 21.90 1.29 14.89
CA GLU A 216 21.63 1.00 16.30
C GLU A 216 20.47 0.00 16.44
N ASN A 217 19.36 0.21 15.72
CA ASN A 217 18.19 -0.67 15.77
C ASN A 217 18.46 -2.10 15.28
N MET A 218 19.41 -2.26 14.36
CA MET A 218 19.80 -3.58 13.84
C MET A 218 20.71 -4.35 14.81
N ALA A 219 21.14 -3.75 15.92
CA ALA A 219 21.82 -4.42 17.05
C ALA A 219 22.99 -5.33 16.63
N GLY A 220 23.83 -4.86 15.69
CA GLY A 220 24.99 -5.60 15.18
C GLY A 220 24.72 -6.51 13.98
N LYS A 221 23.47 -6.66 13.53
CA LYS A 221 23.17 -7.24 12.21
C LYS A 221 23.71 -6.34 11.10
N LYS A 222 24.08 -6.94 9.97
CA LYS A 222 24.69 -6.22 8.83
C LYS A 222 23.72 -5.19 8.25
N VAL A 223 24.22 -4.00 7.94
CA VAL A 223 23.47 -2.94 7.22
C VAL A 223 24.32 -2.48 6.04
N ILE A 224 23.80 -2.63 4.83
CA ILE A 224 24.45 -2.17 3.61
C ILE A 224 23.74 -0.91 3.14
N ILE A 225 24.41 0.23 3.27
CA ILE A 225 23.89 1.53 2.80
C ILE A 225 24.43 1.79 1.41
N ARG A 226 23.52 1.95 0.44
CA ARG A 226 23.89 2.38 -0.90
C ARG A 226 23.97 3.90 -0.90
N THR A 227 25.05 4.45 -1.44
CA THR A 227 25.17 5.89 -1.71
C THR A 227 24.11 6.34 -2.70
N LEU A 228 23.90 7.65 -2.81
CA LEU A 228 22.87 8.25 -3.65
C LEU A 228 22.88 7.69 -5.09
N ASP A 229 21.76 7.07 -5.50
CA ASP A 229 21.49 6.54 -6.83
C ASP A 229 20.20 7.15 -7.41
N ILE A 230 20.26 8.44 -7.75
CA ILE A 230 19.16 9.17 -8.42
C ILE A 230 19.41 9.16 -9.93
N GLY A 231 18.46 8.59 -10.67
CA GLY A 231 18.44 8.56 -12.14
C GLY A 231 17.41 9.52 -12.73
N ALA A 232 17.37 9.61 -14.07
CA ALA A 232 16.44 10.48 -14.82
C ALA A 232 14.94 10.17 -14.59
N ASP A 233 14.63 9.00 -14.04
CA ASP A 233 13.28 8.55 -13.69
C ASP A 233 12.78 9.06 -12.32
N LYS A 234 13.65 9.67 -11.51
CA LYS A 234 13.33 10.16 -10.16
C LYS A 234 13.74 11.62 -10.05
N GLN A 235 12.85 12.52 -10.45
CA GLN A 235 13.10 13.95 -10.39
C GLN A 235 12.96 14.48 -8.96
N VAL A 236 13.91 15.32 -8.59
CA VAL A 236 13.94 16.06 -7.32
C VAL A 236 14.12 17.52 -7.70
N ASP A 237 13.10 18.35 -7.47
CA ASP A 237 13.02 19.70 -8.04
C ASP A 237 14.23 20.59 -7.72
N TYR A 238 14.80 20.44 -6.52
CA TYR A 238 15.95 21.23 -6.06
C TYR A 238 17.30 20.74 -6.60
N PHE A 239 17.37 19.59 -7.29
CA PHE A 239 18.60 19.16 -7.96
C PHE A 239 18.88 19.96 -9.24
N GLY A 240 17.85 20.59 -9.84
CA GLY A 240 17.99 21.35 -11.09
C GLY A 240 18.51 20.52 -12.27
N LEU A 241 18.18 19.23 -12.30
CA LEU A 241 18.60 18.23 -13.29
C LEU A 241 17.63 18.11 -14.47
#